data_AF-A0A7Z2NXH0-F1
#
_entry.id   AF-A0A7Z2NXH0-F1
#
_cell.length_a   1.000
_cell.length_b   1.000
_cell.length_c   1.000
_cell.angle_alpha   90.00
_cell.angle_beta   90.00
_cell.angle_gamma   90.00
#
_symmetry.space_group_name_H-M   'P 1'
#
loop_
_entity.id
_entity.type
_entity.pdbx_description
1 polymer ?
#
loop_
_entity_poly.entity_id
_entity_poly.type
_entity_poly.pdbx_seq_one_letter_code
_entity_poly.pdbx_strand_id
1 'polypeptide(L)'
;MDFHKDRDRLLAEAHARPSTPVALPALVTRIAALSGQDGGEADWRHMAALCRQLKREAPHPGMRWWSLDAGGWQLRWERHSEFSSWTFVAPPAEGMDSALDGVPEDWIAAIPGPVLVFTTLRLRRGHHAHGEPLDRHESIGARLLDGAATLLTDLRPDQRGMTRFDVIMHDDDPVLVGRLALILLEIETYRLMALLAFPLAGHAAAQVKQIEVEAGELAARIADNLGVEDDRALLTRLVTLSGRMEALSASTNFRFAAGDAYYEIVLGRIASLRESPIPGMQTIGQFMDRRLGPAMRTCASVAQRERAVIARIARAGQMLNTRIELVTQAINADLLQSMNRRTLAQLRLQQTVEGLSVAAISYYAFSLLVYPLKGLSHLWPGFDVALASAVLAPVVVALVWLALARIRRRLHDEPGERA
;
A
#
# COMPACT_ATOMS: atom_id res chain seq x y z
N MET A 1 -22.56 11.99 -37.38
CA MET A 1 -22.31 12.02 -35.92
C MET A 1 -20.81 12.07 -35.74
N ASP A 2 -20.32 12.95 -34.86
CA ASP A 2 -18.90 13.01 -34.50
C ASP A 2 -18.67 12.00 -33.36
N PHE A 3 -17.97 10.91 -33.65
CA PHE A 3 -17.75 9.83 -32.69
C PHE A 3 -16.48 10.09 -31.88
N HIS A 4 -16.49 9.68 -30.61
CA HIS A 4 -15.32 9.78 -29.73
C HIS A 4 -14.09 9.10 -30.34
N LYS A 5 -12.92 9.75 -30.30
CA LYS A 5 -11.66 9.28 -30.92
C LYS A 5 -11.24 7.85 -30.54
N ASP A 6 -11.62 7.40 -29.34
CA ASP A 6 -11.30 6.06 -28.83
C ASP A 6 -12.37 5.01 -29.14
N ARG A 7 -13.51 5.37 -29.73
CA ARG A 7 -14.66 4.46 -29.92
C ARG A 7 -14.25 3.16 -30.59
N ASP A 8 -13.54 3.25 -31.72
CA ASP A 8 -13.20 2.07 -32.50
C ASP A 8 -12.14 1.22 -31.80
N ARG A 9 -11.21 1.85 -31.05
CA ARG A 9 -10.26 1.14 -30.19
C ARG A 9 -10.96 0.38 -29.07
N LEU A 10 -11.94 0.99 -28.42
CA LEU A 10 -12.72 0.37 -27.34
C LEU A 10 -13.60 -0.78 -27.87
N LEU A 11 -14.22 -0.59 -29.03
CA LEU A 11 -15.00 -1.65 -29.70
C LEU A 11 -14.11 -2.80 -30.16
N ALA A 12 -12.93 -2.51 -30.69
CA ALA A 12 -11.95 -3.53 -31.05
C ALA A 12 -11.49 -4.31 -29.82
N GLU A 13 -11.22 -3.66 -28.69
CA GLU A 13 -10.84 -4.33 -27.44
C GLU A 13 -11.94 -5.30 -26.97
N ALA A 14 -13.21 -4.90 -27.03
CA ALA A 14 -14.33 -5.76 -26.65
C ALA A 14 -14.46 -7.04 -27.52
N HIS A 15 -13.99 -6.98 -28.77
CA HIS A 15 -14.03 -8.11 -29.71
C HIS A 15 -12.67 -8.76 -29.93
N ALA A 16 -11.60 -8.32 -29.24
CA ALA A 16 -10.23 -8.73 -29.52
C ALA A 16 -9.93 -10.20 -29.16
N ARG A 17 -10.83 -10.88 -28.45
CA ARG A 17 -10.61 -12.25 -27.92
C ARG A 17 -11.81 -13.18 -28.15
N PRO A 18 -12.18 -13.47 -29.40
CA PRO A 18 -13.20 -14.47 -29.67
C PRO A 18 -12.69 -15.86 -29.24
N SER A 19 -13.57 -16.69 -28.68
CA SER A 19 -13.24 -18.09 -28.41
C SER A 19 -12.97 -18.82 -29.73
N THR A 20 -11.80 -19.44 -29.87
CA THR A 20 -11.49 -20.26 -31.05
C THR A 20 -12.45 -21.45 -31.10
N PRO A 21 -13.21 -21.65 -32.19
CA PRO A 21 -14.05 -22.83 -32.34
C PRO A 21 -13.20 -24.11 -32.34
N VAL A 22 -13.66 -25.16 -31.66
CA VAL A 22 -12.94 -26.43 -31.55
C VAL A 22 -13.82 -27.55 -32.07
N ALA A 23 -13.38 -28.20 -33.15
CA ALA A 23 -14.08 -29.36 -33.71
C ALA A 23 -13.80 -30.61 -32.88
N LEU A 24 -14.83 -31.43 -32.62
CA LEU A 24 -14.67 -32.69 -31.89
C LEU A 24 -14.28 -33.86 -32.82
N PRO A 25 -13.63 -34.90 -32.29
CA PRO A 25 -12.97 -34.93 -30.99
C PRO A 25 -11.68 -34.08 -31.00
N ALA A 26 -11.25 -33.58 -29.85
CA ALA A 26 -10.06 -32.72 -29.73
C ALA A 26 -9.28 -32.97 -28.43
N LEU A 27 -7.97 -32.78 -28.49
CA LEU A 27 -7.13 -32.52 -27.33
C LEU A 27 -6.84 -31.03 -27.29
N VAL A 28 -6.98 -30.43 -26.10
CA VAL A 28 -6.60 -29.03 -25.87
C VAL A 28 -5.65 -28.96 -24.70
N THR A 29 -4.40 -28.58 -24.94
CA THR A 29 -3.38 -28.49 -23.89
C THR A 29 -2.99 -27.04 -23.66
N ARG A 30 -2.99 -26.59 -22.41
CA ARG A 30 -2.52 -25.26 -22.02
C ARG A 30 -1.26 -25.36 -21.19
N ILE A 31 -0.29 -24.53 -21.56
CA ILE A 31 0.83 -24.15 -20.69
C ILE A 31 0.57 -22.70 -20.27
N ALA A 32 0.77 -22.37 -18.99
CA ALA A 32 0.87 -20.98 -18.55
C ALA A 32 2.10 -20.80 -17.67
N ALA A 33 2.89 -19.77 -17.96
CA ALA A 33 4.21 -19.55 -17.38
C ALA A 33 4.40 -18.09 -16.97
N LEU A 34 5.07 -17.92 -15.84
CA LEU A 34 5.24 -16.64 -15.16
C LEU A 34 6.46 -15.91 -15.71
N SER A 35 6.33 -15.24 -16.84
CA SER A 35 7.39 -14.39 -17.38
C SER A 35 7.48 -13.01 -16.71
N GLY A 36 6.62 -12.72 -15.72
CA GLY A 36 6.62 -11.45 -14.97
C GLY A 36 6.04 -10.29 -15.78
N GLN A 37 5.93 -9.08 -15.22
CA GLN A 37 5.33 -7.92 -15.90
C GLN A 37 6.14 -7.43 -17.11
N ASP A 38 7.46 -7.56 -17.04
CA ASP A 38 8.39 -7.13 -18.09
C ASP A 38 8.72 -8.23 -19.11
N GLY A 39 8.20 -9.45 -18.93
CA GLY A 39 8.48 -10.61 -19.79
C GLY A 39 7.85 -10.59 -21.18
N GLY A 40 7.07 -9.58 -21.52
CA GLY A 40 6.30 -9.54 -22.77
C GLY A 40 7.17 -9.63 -24.03
N GLU A 41 8.37 -9.05 -24.01
CA GLU A 41 9.29 -9.14 -25.15
C GLU A 41 9.87 -10.55 -25.32
N ALA A 42 10.20 -11.23 -24.21
CA ALA A 42 10.69 -12.61 -24.25
C ALA A 42 9.61 -13.56 -24.78
N ASP A 43 8.37 -13.41 -24.30
CA ASP A 43 7.22 -14.20 -24.77
C ASP A 43 6.95 -13.99 -26.26
N TRP A 44 6.97 -12.73 -26.71
CA TRP A 44 6.80 -12.39 -28.12
C TRP A 44 7.90 -13.01 -28.99
N ARG A 45 9.18 -12.85 -28.60
CA ARG A 45 10.31 -13.44 -29.34
C ARG A 45 10.20 -14.96 -29.42
N HIS A 46 9.74 -15.59 -28.34
CA HIS A 46 9.52 -17.02 -28.28
C HIS A 46 8.44 -17.48 -29.26
N MET A 47 7.28 -16.81 -29.29
CA MET A 47 6.22 -17.08 -30.28
C MET A 47 6.69 -16.83 -31.72
N ALA A 48 7.42 -15.74 -31.96
CA ALA A 48 7.96 -15.40 -33.27
C ALA A 48 9.04 -16.40 -33.75
N ALA A 49 9.80 -17.00 -32.83
CA ALA A 49 10.76 -18.06 -33.15
C ALA A 49 10.06 -19.30 -33.73
N LEU A 50 8.96 -19.75 -33.10
CA LEU A 50 8.17 -20.88 -33.62
C LEU A 50 7.60 -20.60 -35.00
N CYS A 51 7.02 -19.40 -35.19
CA CYS A 51 6.46 -19.02 -36.50
C CYS A 51 7.53 -19.07 -37.59
N ARG A 52 8.75 -18.57 -37.31
CA ARG A 52 9.88 -18.63 -38.25
C ARG A 52 10.34 -20.07 -38.51
N GLN A 53 10.45 -20.90 -37.48
CA GLN A 53 10.82 -22.32 -37.62
C GLN A 53 9.83 -23.07 -38.52
N LEU A 54 8.53 -22.75 -38.40
CA LEU A 54 7.46 -23.34 -39.21
C LEU A 54 7.20 -22.61 -40.54
N LYS A 55 8.00 -21.59 -40.88
CA LYS A 55 7.84 -20.76 -42.09
C LYS A 55 6.43 -20.14 -42.23
N ARG A 56 5.87 -19.67 -41.11
CA ARG A 56 4.60 -18.96 -41.02
C ARG A 56 4.81 -17.48 -40.71
N GLU A 57 3.76 -16.68 -40.91
CA GLU A 57 3.74 -15.29 -40.48
C GLU A 57 3.93 -15.19 -38.96
N ALA A 58 4.78 -14.26 -38.54
CA ALA A 58 5.12 -14.04 -37.15
C ALA A 58 4.39 -12.79 -36.61
N PRO A 59 4.03 -12.76 -35.31
CA PRO A 59 3.39 -11.59 -34.72
C PRO A 59 4.31 -10.37 -34.77
N HIS A 60 3.72 -9.19 -34.98
CA HIS A 60 4.45 -7.93 -34.86
C HIS A 60 4.85 -7.65 -33.39
N PRO A 61 5.96 -6.93 -33.16
CA PRO A 61 6.34 -6.49 -31.82
C PRO A 61 5.19 -5.76 -31.11
N GLY A 62 4.97 -6.07 -29.84
CA GLY A 62 3.94 -5.44 -29.01
C GLY A 62 2.54 -6.07 -29.11
N MET A 63 2.34 -7.07 -29.97
CA MET A 63 1.10 -7.87 -29.97
C MET A 63 0.94 -8.62 -28.64
N ARG A 64 -0.28 -8.63 -28.11
CA ARG A 64 -0.63 -9.31 -26.86
C ARG A 64 -1.24 -10.69 -27.05
N TRP A 65 -1.51 -11.08 -28.28
CA TRP A 65 -1.98 -12.41 -28.61
C TRP A 65 -1.62 -12.74 -30.05
N TRP A 66 -1.53 -14.02 -30.36
CA TRP A 66 -1.34 -14.51 -31.72
C TRP A 66 -1.93 -15.91 -31.86
N SER A 67 -2.40 -16.24 -33.06
CA SER A 67 -2.86 -17.58 -33.40
C SER A 67 -2.06 -18.12 -34.58
N LEU A 68 -1.66 -19.37 -34.46
CA LEU A 68 -0.82 -20.08 -35.42
C LEU A 68 -1.51 -21.39 -35.78
N ASP A 69 -1.72 -21.60 -37.07
CA ASP A 69 -2.14 -22.89 -37.63
C ASP A 69 -0.94 -23.62 -38.23
N ALA A 70 -0.57 -24.75 -37.62
CA ALA A 70 0.52 -25.61 -38.06
C ALA A 70 0.02 -26.77 -38.94
N GLY A 71 -1.27 -26.80 -39.30
CA GLY A 71 -1.92 -27.84 -40.10
C GLY A 71 -2.41 -29.02 -39.25
N GLY A 72 -1.49 -29.70 -38.55
CA GLY A 72 -1.83 -30.83 -37.67
C GLY A 72 -2.25 -30.43 -36.25
N TRP A 73 -1.96 -29.20 -35.87
CA TRP A 73 -2.31 -28.61 -34.58
C TRP A 73 -2.37 -27.08 -34.73
N GLN A 74 -3.04 -26.45 -33.78
CA GLN A 74 -3.14 -25.00 -33.68
C GLN A 74 -2.58 -24.54 -32.34
N LEU A 75 -2.00 -23.35 -32.31
CA LEU A 75 -1.54 -22.70 -31.09
C LEU A 75 -2.15 -21.30 -31.00
N ARG A 76 -2.67 -20.97 -29.83
CA ARG A 76 -3.03 -19.62 -29.42
C ARG A 76 -2.16 -19.18 -28.26
N TRP A 77 -1.37 -18.12 -28.47
CA TRP A 77 -0.61 -17.44 -27.44
C TRP A 77 -1.36 -16.20 -26.97
N GLU A 78 -1.44 -15.99 -25.65
CA GLU A 78 -1.98 -14.78 -25.04
C GLU A 78 -1.07 -14.26 -23.93
N ARG A 79 -0.79 -12.96 -23.97
CA ARG A 79 -0.02 -12.21 -22.98
C ARG A 79 -0.94 -11.49 -22.00
N HIS A 80 -0.86 -11.94 -20.75
CA HIS A 80 -1.53 -11.32 -19.62
C HIS A 80 -0.58 -10.35 -18.91
N SER A 81 -1.01 -9.80 -17.78
CA SER A 81 -0.24 -8.78 -17.07
C SER A 81 1.07 -9.33 -16.50
N GLU A 82 1.09 -10.56 -15.98
CA GLU A 82 2.27 -11.16 -15.31
C GLU A 82 2.65 -12.57 -15.81
N PHE A 83 1.89 -13.11 -16.77
CA PHE A 83 2.09 -14.44 -17.33
C PHE A 83 1.68 -14.47 -18.81
N SER A 84 2.12 -15.50 -19.53
CA SER A 84 1.61 -15.84 -20.84
C SER A 84 0.96 -17.22 -20.82
N SER A 85 -0.02 -17.43 -21.70
CA SER A 85 -0.63 -18.74 -21.93
C SER A 85 -0.41 -19.20 -23.37
N TRP A 86 -0.16 -20.49 -23.55
CA TRP A 86 0.02 -21.16 -24.83
C TRP A 86 -0.98 -22.31 -24.87
N THR A 87 -2.02 -22.17 -25.68
CA THR A 87 -3.11 -23.13 -25.81
C THR A 87 -3.00 -23.85 -27.14
N PHE A 88 -2.70 -25.13 -27.09
CA PHE A 88 -2.56 -26.02 -28.24
C PHE A 88 -3.84 -26.79 -28.45
N VAL A 89 -4.26 -26.95 -29.70
CA VAL A 89 -5.43 -27.73 -30.10
C VAL A 89 -5.00 -28.70 -31.18
N ALA A 90 -5.30 -29.99 -31.00
CA ALA A 90 -5.01 -31.02 -32.00
C ALA A 90 -6.13 -32.07 -32.02
N PRO A 91 -6.42 -32.69 -33.18
CA PRO A 91 -7.26 -33.88 -33.21
C PRO A 91 -6.55 -35.02 -32.45
N PRO A 92 -7.26 -35.83 -31.64
CA PRO A 92 -6.65 -36.95 -30.94
C PRO A 92 -6.21 -38.03 -31.94
N ALA A 93 -5.04 -38.61 -31.70
CA ALA A 93 -4.56 -39.81 -32.36
C ALA A 93 -4.31 -40.93 -31.32
N GLU A 94 -4.22 -42.17 -31.78
CA GLU A 94 -3.91 -43.30 -30.89
C GLU A 94 -2.53 -43.09 -30.23
N GLY A 95 -2.48 -43.28 -28.90
CA GLY A 95 -1.26 -43.03 -28.10
C GLY A 95 -1.01 -41.56 -27.75
N MET A 96 -1.82 -40.61 -28.27
CA MET A 96 -1.65 -39.19 -28.00
C MET A 96 -2.25 -38.81 -26.63
N ASP A 97 -1.40 -38.25 -25.78
CA ASP A 97 -1.76 -37.83 -24.41
C ASP A 97 -2.07 -36.33 -24.30
N SER A 98 -1.55 -35.54 -25.22
CA SER A 98 -1.64 -34.08 -25.21
C SER A 98 -1.68 -33.53 -26.62
N ALA A 99 -2.06 -32.26 -26.78
CA ALA A 99 -1.97 -31.56 -28.05
C ALA A 99 -0.53 -31.10 -28.41
N LEU A 100 0.50 -31.56 -27.68
CA LEU A 100 1.89 -31.15 -27.87
C LEU A 100 2.70 -32.09 -28.77
N ASP A 101 2.21 -33.29 -29.06
CA ASP A 101 3.02 -34.36 -29.68
C ASP A 101 3.56 -33.98 -31.09
N GLY A 102 2.97 -32.98 -31.77
CA GLY A 102 3.45 -32.43 -33.05
C GLY A 102 4.24 -31.12 -32.95
N VAL A 103 4.48 -30.61 -31.74
CA VAL A 103 5.15 -29.33 -31.48
C VAL A 103 6.64 -29.59 -31.22
N PRO A 104 7.58 -28.76 -31.74
CA PRO A 104 9.00 -28.95 -31.47
C PRO A 104 9.32 -28.96 -29.97
N GLU A 105 9.91 -30.06 -29.49
CA GLU A 105 10.20 -30.29 -28.06
C GLU A 105 11.20 -29.26 -27.50
N ASP A 106 12.20 -28.90 -28.30
CA ASP A 106 13.20 -27.88 -27.99
C ASP A 106 12.56 -26.50 -27.79
N TRP A 107 11.54 -26.19 -28.57
CA TRP A 107 10.76 -24.97 -28.41
C TRP A 107 9.91 -25.01 -27.14
N ILE A 108 9.21 -26.12 -26.85
CA ILE A 108 8.43 -26.24 -25.60
C ILE A 108 9.32 -26.09 -24.36
N ALA A 109 10.50 -26.74 -24.36
CA ALA A 109 11.46 -26.66 -23.27
C ALA A 109 12.01 -25.24 -23.05
N ALA A 110 11.94 -24.38 -24.07
CA ALA A 110 12.40 -23.00 -24.03
C ALA A 110 11.32 -21.96 -23.70
N ILE A 111 10.13 -22.38 -23.23
CA ILE A 111 9.05 -21.47 -22.82
C ILE A 111 9.59 -20.50 -21.75
N PRO A 112 9.41 -19.17 -21.91
CA PRO A 112 9.93 -18.20 -20.96
C PRO A 112 9.24 -18.24 -19.59
N GLY A 113 10.05 -18.26 -18.55
CA GLY A 113 9.59 -18.22 -17.15
C GLY A 113 9.16 -19.60 -16.62
N PRO A 114 8.98 -19.72 -15.30
CA PRO A 114 8.53 -20.98 -14.70
C PRO A 114 7.08 -21.28 -15.09
N VAL A 115 6.85 -22.51 -15.53
CA VAL A 115 5.51 -23.04 -15.84
C VAL A 115 4.74 -23.25 -14.54
N LEU A 116 3.61 -22.58 -14.41
CA LEU A 116 2.68 -22.74 -13.28
C LEU A 116 1.53 -23.70 -13.62
N VAL A 117 1.06 -23.66 -14.86
CA VAL A 117 -0.11 -24.42 -15.31
C VAL A 117 0.32 -25.31 -16.45
N PHE A 118 0.04 -26.60 -16.32
CA PHE A 118 0.14 -27.55 -17.42
C PHE A 118 -1.09 -28.45 -17.39
N THR A 119 -1.99 -28.25 -18.35
CA THR A 119 -3.35 -28.82 -18.29
C THR A 119 -3.76 -29.34 -19.65
N THR A 120 -4.38 -30.51 -19.72
CA THR A 120 -5.01 -31.00 -20.94
C THR A 120 -6.49 -31.30 -20.74
N LEU A 121 -7.26 -30.95 -21.76
CA LEU A 121 -8.65 -31.31 -21.94
C LEU A 121 -8.72 -32.38 -23.02
N ARG A 122 -9.37 -33.50 -22.71
CA ARG A 122 -9.80 -34.47 -23.70
C ARG A 122 -11.27 -34.27 -23.98
N LEU A 123 -11.56 -33.70 -25.16
CA LEU A 123 -12.90 -33.38 -25.61
C LEU A 123 -13.38 -34.46 -26.57
N ARG A 124 -14.44 -35.18 -26.21
CA ARG A 124 -15.02 -36.23 -27.04
C ARG A 124 -16.52 -36.04 -27.22
N ARG A 125 -17.04 -36.48 -28.36
CA ARG A 125 -18.48 -36.66 -28.54
C ARG A 125 -18.92 -37.87 -27.74
N GLY A 126 -20.07 -37.79 -27.11
CA GLY A 126 -20.68 -38.95 -26.48
C GLY A 126 -22.01 -38.62 -25.86
N HIS A 127 -22.81 -39.65 -25.62
CA HIS A 127 -23.95 -39.57 -24.73
C HIS A 127 -23.58 -40.36 -23.48
N HIS A 128 -23.71 -39.76 -22.29
CA HIS A 128 -23.56 -40.51 -21.05
C HIS A 128 -24.97 -40.79 -20.54
N ALA A 129 -25.37 -42.07 -20.51
CA ALA A 129 -26.69 -42.40 -20.00
C ALA A 129 -26.73 -42.18 -18.49
N HIS A 130 -27.88 -41.72 -17.99
CA HIS A 130 -28.11 -41.60 -16.54
C HIS A 130 -27.86 -42.94 -15.84
N GLY A 131 -26.80 -43.01 -15.02
CA GLY A 131 -26.48 -44.20 -14.22
C GLY A 131 -25.35 -45.08 -14.75
N GLU A 132 -24.71 -44.74 -15.87
CA GLU A 132 -23.47 -45.42 -16.27
C GLU A 132 -22.35 -45.16 -15.25
N PRO A 133 -21.60 -46.20 -14.84
CA PRO A 133 -20.51 -46.05 -13.90
C PRO A 133 -19.40 -45.20 -14.52
N LEU A 134 -19.25 -43.98 -14.01
CA LEU A 134 -18.10 -43.14 -14.31
C LEU A 134 -16.88 -43.68 -13.57
N ASP A 135 -15.69 -43.48 -14.15
CA ASP A 135 -14.46 -43.94 -13.52
C ASP A 135 -14.28 -43.22 -12.17
N ARG A 136 -14.40 -43.97 -11.08
CA ARG A 136 -14.40 -43.44 -9.71
C ARG A 136 -13.04 -42.94 -9.26
N HIS A 137 -12.00 -43.09 -10.07
CA HIS A 137 -10.72 -42.41 -9.85
C HIS A 137 -10.88 -40.88 -9.90
N GLU A 138 -11.88 -40.37 -10.64
CA GLU A 138 -12.16 -38.95 -10.75
C GLU A 138 -13.12 -38.50 -9.63
N SER A 139 -12.61 -37.71 -8.68
CA SER A 139 -13.38 -37.26 -7.51
C SER A 139 -14.32 -36.08 -7.77
N ILE A 140 -14.17 -35.42 -8.93
CA ILE A 140 -14.91 -34.22 -9.31
C ILE A 140 -15.63 -34.49 -10.63
N GLY A 141 -16.94 -34.25 -10.65
CA GLY A 141 -17.76 -34.48 -11.83
C GLY A 141 -19.04 -33.67 -11.80
N ALA A 142 -19.40 -33.09 -12.94
CA ALA A 142 -20.61 -32.29 -13.09
C ALA A 142 -21.12 -32.30 -14.52
N ARG A 143 -22.44 -32.15 -14.68
CA ARG A 143 -23.04 -31.76 -15.95
C ARG A 143 -22.95 -30.25 -16.08
N LEU A 144 -22.49 -29.77 -17.22
CA LEU A 144 -22.22 -28.36 -17.48
C LEU A 144 -23.19 -27.82 -18.53
N LEU A 145 -23.39 -26.50 -18.50
CA LEU A 145 -24.16 -25.73 -19.48
C LEU A 145 -25.56 -26.34 -19.71
N ASP A 146 -26.31 -26.52 -18.62
CA ASP A 146 -27.64 -27.14 -18.60
C ASP A 146 -27.69 -28.57 -19.18
N GLY A 147 -26.58 -29.31 -19.10
CA GLY A 147 -26.46 -30.68 -19.58
C GLY A 147 -25.95 -30.82 -21.00
N ALA A 148 -25.41 -29.77 -21.62
CA ALA A 148 -24.76 -29.84 -22.93
C ALA A 148 -23.39 -30.56 -22.89
N ALA A 149 -22.79 -30.69 -21.70
CA ALA A 149 -21.56 -31.45 -21.51
C ALA A 149 -21.53 -32.16 -20.14
N THR A 150 -20.74 -33.21 -20.05
CA THR A 150 -20.35 -33.86 -18.79
C THR A 150 -18.85 -33.69 -18.61
N LEU A 151 -18.43 -33.20 -17.45
CA LEU A 151 -17.03 -33.04 -17.08
C LEU A 151 -16.66 -34.02 -15.98
N LEU A 152 -15.45 -34.55 -16.08
CA LEU A 152 -14.77 -35.32 -15.05
C LEU A 152 -13.31 -34.87 -14.89
N THR A 153 -12.83 -34.88 -13.65
CA THR A 153 -11.45 -34.57 -13.30
C THR A 153 -11.17 -34.96 -11.84
N ASP A 154 -9.90 -35.03 -11.45
CA ASP A 154 -9.48 -35.05 -10.05
C ASP A 154 -8.70 -33.77 -9.64
N LEU A 155 -8.48 -32.85 -10.59
CA LEU A 155 -7.68 -31.64 -10.46
C LEU A 155 -6.26 -31.87 -9.89
N ARG A 156 -5.71 -33.07 -10.08
CA ARG A 156 -4.36 -33.46 -9.66
C ARG A 156 -3.44 -33.54 -10.87
N PRO A 157 -2.13 -33.29 -10.69
CA PRO A 157 -1.15 -33.58 -11.71
C PRO A 157 -1.00 -35.09 -11.88
N ASP A 158 -0.95 -35.55 -13.12
CA ASP A 158 -0.57 -36.92 -13.47
C ASP A 158 0.96 -37.13 -13.32
N GLN A 159 1.46 -38.30 -13.74
CA GLN A 159 2.89 -38.63 -13.69
C GLN A 159 3.76 -37.71 -14.56
N ARG A 160 3.18 -36.99 -15.52
CA ARG A 160 3.84 -36.00 -16.39
C ARG A 160 3.67 -34.58 -15.87
N GLY A 161 3.06 -34.39 -14.70
CA GLY A 161 2.81 -33.08 -14.08
C GLY A 161 1.59 -32.35 -14.64
N MET A 162 0.75 -33.02 -15.44
CA MET A 162 -0.35 -32.41 -16.16
C MET A 162 -1.69 -32.66 -15.45
N THR A 163 -2.48 -31.62 -15.25
CA THR A 163 -3.87 -31.77 -14.80
C THR A 163 -4.76 -32.15 -15.97
N ARG A 164 -5.63 -33.16 -15.78
CA ARG A 164 -6.49 -33.68 -16.84
C ARG A 164 -7.96 -33.37 -16.58
N PHE A 165 -8.64 -33.04 -17.66
CA PHE A 165 -10.08 -32.86 -17.71
C PHE A 165 -10.63 -33.72 -18.84
N ASP A 166 -11.49 -34.68 -18.51
CA ASP A 166 -12.21 -35.48 -19.49
C ASP A 166 -13.60 -34.87 -19.68
N VAL A 167 -13.87 -34.38 -20.89
CA VAL A 167 -15.10 -33.67 -21.23
C VAL A 167 -15.83 -34.40 -22.33
N ILE A 168 -17.07 -34.77 -22.03
CA ILE A 168 -17.98 -35.43 -22.94
C ILE A 168 -18.98 -34.38 -23.40
N MET A 169 -18.93 -34.05 -24.68
CA MET A 169 -19.84 -33.11 -25.30
C MET A 169 -21.07 -33.86 -25.82
N HIS A 170 -22.25 -33.36 -25.45
CA HIS A 170 -23.55 -33.86 -25.91
C HIS A 170 -24.12 -33.01 -27.06
N ASP A 171 -23.51 -31.84 -27.30
CA ASP A 171 -23.72 -30.96 -28.44
C ASP A 171 -22.40 -30.83 -29.23
N ASP A 172 -22.48 -30.72 -30.55
CA ASP A 172 -21.33 -30.68 -31.46
C ASP A 172 -21.03 -29.26 -31.99
N ASP A 173 -21.67 -28.21 -31.46
CA ASP A 173 -21.35 -26.82 -31.83
C ASP A 173 -19.89 -26.48 -31.49
N PRO A 174 -19.01 -26.26 -32.50
CA PRO A 174 -17.60 -25.98 -32.26
C PRO A 174 -17.38 -24.69 -31.45
N VAL A 175 -18.29 -23.73 -31.53
CA VAL A 175 -18.21 -22.48 -30.75
C VAL A 175 -18.48 -22.75 -29.27
N LEU A 176 -19.48 -23.58 -28.96
CA LEU A 176 -19.78 -24.02 -27.61
C LEU A 176 -18.61 -24.82 -27.01
N VAL A 177 -18.06 -25.77 -27.77
CA VAL A 177 -16.91 -26.60 -27.36
C VAL A 177 -15.71 -25.71 -27.04
N GLY A 178 -15.36 -24.79 -27.94
CA GLY A 178 -14.23 -23.87 -27.76
C GLY A 178 -14.40 -22.95 -26.55
N ARG A 179 -15.63 -22.45 -26.32
CA ARG A 179 -15.96 -21.64 -25.15
C ARG A 179 -15.84 -22.43 -23.84
N LEU A 180 -16.35 -23.66 -23.81
CA LEU A 180 -16.25 -24.51 -22.62
C LEU A 180 -14.79 -24.84 -22.32
N ALA A 181 -14.01 -25.22 -23.34
CA ALA A 181 -12.58 -25.47 -23.18
C ALA A 181 -11.85 -24.24 -22.61
N LEU A 182 -12.13 -23.04 -23.13
CA LEU A 182 -11.56 -21.81 -22.61
C LEU A 182 -11.93 -21.58 -21.13
N ILE A 183 -13.20 -21.74 -20.76
CA ILE A 183 -13.66 -21.55 -19.38
C ILE A 183 -12.93 -22.50 -18.42
N LEU A 184 -12.83 -23.78 -18.77
CA LEU A 184 -12.16 -24.79 -17.94
C LEU A 184 -10.66 -24.49 -17.77
N LEU A 185 -9.98 -24.13 -18.86
CA LEU A 185 -8.57 -23.74 -18.82
C LEU A 185 -8.35 -22.45 -18.02
N GLU A 186 -9.28 -21.48 -18.11
CA GLU A 186 -9.21 -20.25 -17.31
C GLU A 186 -9.45 -20.52 -15.83
N ILE A 187 -10.40 -21.40 -15.46
CA ILE A 187 -10.59 -21.82 -14.06
C ILE A 187 -9.29 -22.40 -13.51
N GLU A 188 -8.65 -23.31 -14.24
CA GLU A 188 -7.41 -23.93 -13.79
C GLU A 188 -6.26 -22.92 -13.69
N THR A 189 -6.12 -22.06 -14.71
CA THR A 189 -5.09 -21.03 -14.74
C THR A 189 -5.25 -20.06 -13.57
N TYR A 190 -6.43 -19.45 -13.43
CA TYR A 190 -6.66 -18.41 -12.43
C TYR A 190 -6.75 -18.97 -11.02
N ARG A 191 -7.12 -20.25 -10.82
CA ARG A 191 -7.02 -20.93 -9.52
C ARG A 191 -5.59 -20.95 -9.01
N LEU A 192 -4.64 -21.39 -9.84
CA LEU A 192 -3.23 -21.45 -9.44
C LEU A 192 -2.63 -20.05 -9.30
N MET A 193 -2.98 -19.11 -10.20
CA MET A 193 -2.56 -17.71 -10.08
C MET A 193 -3.05 -17.06 -8.79
N ALA A 194 -4.30 -17.34 -8.37
CA ALA A 194 -4.83 -16.87 -7.10
C ALA A 194 -4.07 -17.48 -5.91
N LEU A 195 -3.80 -18.80 -5.96
CA LEU A 195 -3.09 -19.52 -4.90
C LEU A 195 -1.64 -19.07 -4.69
N LEU A 196 -0.99 -18.41 -5.65
CA LEU A 196 0.33 -17.80 -5.44
C LEU A 196 0.35 -16.80 -4.26
N ALA A 197 -0.79 -16.21 -3.91
CA ALA A 197 -0.90 -15.32 -2.76
C ALA A 197 -0.85 -16.05 -1.40
N PHE A 198 -1.20 -17.34 -1.37
CA PHE A 198 -1.39 -18.07 -0.11
C PHE A 198 -0.08 -18.33 0.66
N PRO A 199 1.02 -18.82 0.05
CA PRO A 199 2.30 -18.95 0.74
C PRO A 199 2.81 -17.59 1.26
N LEU A 200 2.62 -16.53 0.48
CA LEU A 200 2.98 -15.18 0.87
C LEU A 200 2.20 -14.70 2.09
N ALA A 201 0.89 -15.00 2.16
CA ALA A 201 0.06 -14.72 3.33
C ALA A 201 0.60 -15.42 4.59
N GLY A 202 1.06 -16.66 4.47
CA GLY A 202 1.68 -17.38 5.59
C GLY A 202 2.92 -16.69 6.13
N HIS A 203 3.84 -16.28 5.25
CA HIS A 203 5.05 -15.56 5.64
C HIS A 203 4.76 -14.16 6.19
N ALA A 204 3.84 -13.41 5.57
CA ALA A 204 3.44 -12.09 6.01
C ALA A 204 2.76 -12.14 7.38
N ALA A 205 1.88 -13.12 7.63
CA ALA A 205 1.17 -13.26 8.89
C ALA A 205 2.12 -13.37 10.11
N ALA A 206 3.23 -14.10 9.96
CA ALA A 206 4.24 -14.24 11.01
C ALA A 206 4.93 -12.89 11.31
N GLN A 207 5.31 -12.14 10.28
CA GLN A 207 5.96 -10.83 10.42
C GLN A 207 5.00 -9.78 10.99
N VAL A 208 3.74 -9.77 10.52
CA VAL A 208 2.67 -8.90 11.07
C VAL A 208 2.50 -9.17 12.55
N LYS A 209 2.43 -10.44 12.98
CA LYS A 209 2.30 -10.79 14.39
C LYS A 209 3.47 -10.24 15.24
N GLN A 210 4.71 -10.33 14.74
CA GLN A 210 5.87 -9.81 15.46
C GLN A 210 5.81 -8.28 15.62
N ILE A 211 5.53 -7.55 14.53
CA ILE A 211 5.37 -6.09 14.55
C ILE A 211 4.18 -5.68 15.44
N GLU A 212 3.10 -6.46 15.39
CA GLU A 212 1.91 -6.24 16.20
C GLU A 212 2.20 -6.39 17.71
N VAL A 213 2.99 -7.37 18.12
CA VAL A 213 3.41 -7.50 19.52
C VAL A 213 4.28 -6.32 19.93
N GLU A 214 5.32 -6.00 19.15
CA GLU A 214 6.24 -4.89 19.46
C GLU A 214 5.52 -3.53 19.52
N ALA A 215 4.61 -3.26 18.58
CA ALA A 215 3.80 -2.04 18.60
C ALA A 215 2.84 -1.98 19.80
N GLY A 216 2.34 -3.13 20.28
CA GLY A 216 1.52 -3.21 21.49
C GLY A 216 2.32 -2.88 22.75
N GLU A 217 3.54 -3.43 22.87
CA GLU A 217 4.47 -3.14 23.97
C GLU A 217 4.87 -1.66 24.01
N LEU A 218 5.16 -1.06 22.84
CA LEU A 218 5.46 0.38 22.77
C LEU A 218 4.26 1.23 23.17
N ALA A 219 3.05 0.88 22.70
CA ALA A 219 1.84 1.60 23.07
C ALA A 219 1.56 1.55 24.58
N ALA A 220 1.83 0.41 25.24
CA ALA A 220 1.72 0.30 26.69
C ALA A 220 2.71 1.22 27.42
N ARG A 221 3.97 1.27 26.96
CA ARG A 221 5.00 2.16 27.54
C ARG A 221 4.66 3.64 27.38
N ILE A 222 4.01 4.04 26.29
CA ILE A 222 3.54 5.43 26.10
C ILE A 222 2.54 5.81 27.19
N ALA A 223 1.73 4.86 27.67
CA ALA A 223 0.79 5.09 28.76
C ALA A 223 1.47 5.23 30.14
N ASP A 224 2.66 4.67 30.33
CA ASP A 224 3.38 4.63 31.62
C ASP A 224 4.03 5.96 32.05
N ASN A 225 3.69 7.07 31.42
CA ASN A 225 4.12 8.43 31.80
C ASN A 225 5.65 8.61 31.94
N LEU A 226 6.39 8.10 30.95
CA LEU A 226 7.85 8.17 30.87
C LEU A 226 8.34 9.60 30.52
N GLY A 227 9.58 9.95 30.85
CA GLY A 227 10.13 11.29 30.60
C GLY A 227 10.30 11.63 29.11
N VAL A 228 10.67 12.88 28.79
CA VAL A 228 10.79 13.36 27.40
C VAL A 228 11.82 12.57 26.56
N GLU A 229 12.95 12.16 27.16
CA GLU A 229 13.97 11.37 26.46
C GLU A 229 13.50 9.95 26.15
N ASP A 230 12.75 9.33 27.07
CA ASP A 230 12.12 8.02 26.82
C ASP A 230 11.08 8.11 25.71
N ASP A 231 10.27 9.18 25.69
CA ASP A 231 9.29 9.44 24.64
C ASP A 231 9.97 9.58 23.26
N ARG A 232 11.13 10.26 23.17
CA ARG A 232 11.92 10.35 21.93
C ARG A 232 12.45 8.98 21.47
N ALA A 233 12.92 8.16 22.41
CA ALA A 233 13.37 6.81 22.11
C ALA A 233 12.20 5.92 21.61
N LEU A 234 11.03 6.02 22.24
CA LEU A 234 9.81 5.33 21.81
C LEU A 234 9.37 5.76 20.41
N LEU A 235 9.43 7.05 20.10
CA LEU A 235 9.08 7.58 18.77
C LEU A 235 9.99 7.00 17.68
N THR A 236 11.29 6.95 17.94
CA THR A 236 12.27 6.37 17.00
C THR A 236 11.97 4.90 16.70
N ARG A 237 11.57 4.12 17.73
CA ARG A 237 11.17 2.72 17.55
C ARG A 237 9.85 2.59 16.77
N LEU A 238 8.87 3.46 17.03
CA LEU A 238 7.62 3.49 16.25
C LEU A 238 7.85 3.81 14.77
N VAL A 239 8.73 4.78 14.47
CA VAL A 239 9.11 5.11 13.07
C VAL A 239 9.75 3.89 12.40
N THR A 240 10.63 3.18 13.10
CA THR A 240 11.26 1.95 12.60
C THR A 240 10.24 0.86 12.32
N LEU A 241 9.28 0.66 13.24
CA LEU A 241 8.18 -0.30 13.02
C LEU A 241 7.28 0.08 11.85
N SER A 242 6.97 1.38 11.71
CA SER A 242 6.19 1.89 10.59
C SER A 242 6.89 1.59 9.27
N GLY A 243 8.20 1.87 9.17
CA GLY A 243 8.97 1.58 7.97
C GLY A 243 9.00 0.08 7.62
N ARG A 244 9.18 -0.80 8.62
CA ARG A 244 9.11 -2.26 8.41
C ARG A 244 7.75 -2.71 7.91
N MET A 245 6.68 -2.15 8.47
CA MET A 245 5.30 -2.50 8.11
C MET A 245 4.93 -2.01 6.71
N GLU A 246 5.36 -0.80 6.33
CA GLU A 246 5.20 -0.26 4.97
C GLU A 246 5.98 -1.08 3.95
N ALA A 247 7.23 -1.46 4.25
CA ALA A 247 8.02 -2.32 3.37
C ALA A 247 7.37 -3.70 3.16
N LEU A 248 6.84 -4.31 4.24
CA LEU A 248 6.10 -5.56 4.15
C LEU A 248 4.85 -5.39 3.28
N SER A 249 4.03 -4.38 3.55
CA SER A 249 2.80 -4.14 2.77
C SER A 249 3.09 -3.86 1.29
N ALA A 250 4.13 -3.07 0.99
CA ALA A 250 4.54 -2.83 -0.39
C ALA A 250 4.95 -4.12 -1.12
N SER A 251 5.59 -5.06 -0.40
CA SER A 251 6.00 -6.36 -0.96
C SER A 251 4.86 -7.35 -1.17
N THR A 252 3.74 -7.20 -0.45
CA THR A 252 2.61 -8.14 -0.50
C THR A 252 1.40 -7.61 -1.29
N ASN A 253 1.23 -6.28 -1.37
CA ASN A 253 0.03 -5.63 -1.90
C ASN A 253 -0.33 -6.11 -3.31
N PHE A 254 0.62 -6.09 -4.26
CA PHE A 254 0.35 -6.53 -5.63
C PHE A 254 -0.19 -7.96 -5.67
N ARG A 255 0.46 -8.90 -4.96
CA ARG A 255 0.08 -10.31 -4.99
C ARG A 255 -1.25 -10.57 -4.30
N PHE A 256 -1.57 -9.87 -3.20
CA PHE A 256 -2.89 -9.98 -2.56
C PHE A 256 -4.00 -9.41 -3.45
N ALA A 257 -3.79 -8.24 -4.06
CA ALA A 257 -4.76 -7.65 -4.98
C ALA A 257 -4.96 -8.51 -6.23
N ALA A 258 -3.88 -9.03 -6.81
CA ALA A 258 -3.95 -9.95 -7.95
C ALA A 258 -4.65 -11.26 -7.57
N GLY A 259 -4.33 -11.83 -6.40
CA GLY A 259 -4.96 -13.05 -5.90
C GLY A 259 -6.47 -12.93 -5.74
N ASP A 260 -6.93 -11.81 -5.16
CA ASP A 260 -8.35 -11.47 -5.02
C ASP A 260 -9.04 -11.32 -6.39
N ALA A 261 -8.43 -10.56 -7.31
CA ALA A 261 -8.97 -10.39 -8.66
C ALA A 261 -9.07 -11.70 -9.45
N TYR A 262 -8.07 -12.58 -9.34
CA TYR A 262 -8.11 -13.90 -9.99
C TYR A 262 -9.14 -14.82 -9.35
N TYR A 263 -9.32 -14.75 -8.03
CA TYR A 263 -10.36 -15.51 -7.35
C TYR A 263 -11.75 -15.13 -7.86
N GLU A 264 -12.03 -13.83 -8.02
CA GLU A 264 -13.30 -13.35 -8.59
C GLU A 264 -13.51 -13.83 -10.04
N ILE A 265 -12.44 -13.89 -10.85
CA ILE A 265 -12.52 -14.47 -12.20
C ILE A 265 -12.91 -15.95 -12.13
N VAL A 266 -12.29 -16.73 -11.24
CA VAL A 266 -12.63 -18.15 -11.06
C VAL A 266 -14.11 -18.31 -10.69
N LEU A 267 -14.61 -17.53 -9.72
CA LEU A 267 -16.02 -17.58 -9.32
C LEU A 267 -16.97 -17.24 -10.48
N GLY A 268 -16.66 -16.19 -11.24
CA GLY A 268 -17.45 -15.81 -12.41
C GLY A 268 -17.47 -16.89 -13.50
N ARG A 269 -16.34 -17.58 -13.71
CA ARG A 269 -16.24 -18.70 -14.65
C ARG A 269 -17.03 -19.93 -14.20
N ILE A 270 -16.93 -20.30 -12.92
CA ILE A 270 -17.72 -21.39 -12.36
C ILE A 270 -19.22 -21.09 -12.46
N ALA A 271 -19.64 -19.86 -12.16
CA ALA A 271 -21.03 -19.46 -12.33
C ALA A 271 -21.52 -19.62 -13.78
N SER A 272 -20.67 -19.27 -14.76
CA SER A 272 -20.99 -19.42 -16.18
C SER A 272 -21.11 -20.88 -16.64
N LEU A 273 -20.49 -21.83 -15.93
CA LEU A 273 -20.62 -23.25 -16.24
C LEU A 273 -22.02 -23.81 -15.99
N ARG A 274 -22.83 -23.16 -15.13
CA ARG A 274 -24.17 -23.65 -14.74
C ARG A 274 -24.14 -25.13 -14.38
N GLU A 275 -23.23 -25.48 -13.48
CA GLU A 275 -22.98 -26.85 -13.08
C GLU A 275 -24.21 -27.47 -12.39
N SER A 276 -24.52 -28.72 -12.75
CA SER A 276 -25.47 -29.56 -12.04
C SER A 276 -24.79 -30.84 -11.56
N PRO A 277 -25.05 -31.27 -10.32
CA PRO A 277 -24.31 -32.35 -9.69
C PRO A 277 -24.60 -33.69 -10.37
N ILE A 278 -23.58 -34.55 -10.37
CA ILE A 278 -23.69 -35.97 -10.66
C ILE A 278 -23.75 -36.71 -9.31
N PRO A 279 -24.71 -37.62 -9.07
CA PRO A 279 -24.81 -38.33 -7.81
C PRO A 279 -23.48 -39.01 -7.41
N GLY A 280 -23.02 -38.73 -6.19
CA GLY A 280 -21.77 -39.30 -5.65
C GLY A 280 -20.49 -38.54 -6.03
N MET A 281 -20.57 -37.47 -6.81
CA MET A 281 -19.40 -36.66 -7.21
C MET A 281 -19.52 -35.23 -6.68
N GLN A 282 -18.37 -34.59 -6.46
CA GLN A 282 -18.29 -33.17 -6.11
C GLN A 282 -18.25 -32.33 -7.40
N THR A 283 -18.92 -31.18 -7.42
CA THR A 283 -18.79 -30.24 -8.56
C THR A 283 -17.51 -29.39 -8.46
N ILE A 284 -17.13 -28.68 -9.54
CA ILE A 284 -15.98 -27.76 -9.49
C ILE A 284 -16.25 -26.66 -8.45
N GLY A 285 -17.44 -26.06 -8.46
CA GLY A 285 -17.80 -24.99 -7.52
C GLY A 285 -17.65 -25.44 -6.07
N GLN A 286 -18.23 -26.60 -5.73
CA GLN A 286 -18.10 -27.17 -4.39
C GLN A 286 -16.65 -27.49 -4.01
N PHE A 287 -15.82 -27.91 -4.96
CA PHE A 287 -14.39 -28.14 -4.71
C PHE A 287 -13.69 -26.81 -4.40
N MET A 288 -13.91 -25.77 -5.22
CA MET A 288 -13.29 -24.46 -5.04
C MET A 288 -13.73 -23.78 -3.74
N ASP A 289 -15.00 -23.87 -3.36
CA ASP A 289 -15.49 -23.31 -2.09
C ASP A 289 -14.76 -23.89 -0.87
N ARG A 290 -14.37 -25.17 -0.93
CA ARG A 290 -13.70 -25.88 0.16
C ARG A 290 -12.18 -25.79 0.10
N ARG A 291 -11.58 -25.58 -1.07
CA ARG A 291 -10.12 -25.69 -1.28
C ARG A 291 -9.45 -24.38 -1.70
N LEU A 292 -10.14 -23.53 -2.46
CA LEU A 292 -9.64 -22.22 -2.88
C LEU A 292 -10.16 -21.11 -1.94
N GLY A 293 -11.45 -21.11 -1.63
CA GLY A 293 -12.09 -20.09 -0.79
C GLY A 293 -11.41 -19.84 0.56
N PRO A 294 -11.05 -20.88 1.36
CA PRO A 294 -10.35 -20.68 2.62
C PRO A 294 -8.98 -19.99 2.46
N ALA A 295 -8.21 -20.38 1.44
CA ALA A 295 -6.91 -19.78 1.17
C ALA A 295 -7.03 -18.28 0.85
N MET A 296 -8.04 -17.91 0.06
CA MET A 296 -8.28 -16.51 -0.29
C MET A 296 -8.77 -15.69 0.90
N ARG A 297 -9.62 -16.26 1.77
CA ARG A 297 -9.99 -15.63 3.05
C ARG A 297 -8.79 -15.41 3.96
N THR A 298 -7.82 -16.32 3.99
CA THR A 298 -6.56 -16.10 4.72
C THR A 298 -5.79 -14.91 4.15
N CYS A 299 -5.64 -14.82 2.83
CA CYS A 299 -4.97 -13.68 2.19
C CYS A 299 -5.65 -12.35 2.54
N ALA A 300 -6.97 -12.29 2.42
CA ALA A 300 -7.76 -11.11 2.76
C ALA A 300 -7.63 -10.72 4.25
N SER A 301 -7.67 -11.71 5.15
CA SER A 301 -7.49 -11.50 6.59
C SER A 301 -6.12 -10.92 6.92
N VAL A 302 -5.04 -11.44 6.30
CA VAL A 302 -3.69 -10.91 6.48
C VAL A 302 -3.60 -9.48 5.95
N ALA A 303 -4.06 -9.21 4.73
CA ALA A 303 -4.07 -7.86 4.16
C ALA A 303 -4.87 -6.84 5.01
N GLN A 304 -5.96 -7.27 5.65
CA GLN A 304 -6.71 -6.44 6.58
C GLN A 304 -5.92 -6.20 7.88
N ARG A 305 -5.26 -7.23 8.43
CA ARG A 305 -4.41 -7.11 9.61
C ARG A 305 -3.22 -6.18 9.36
N GLU A 306 -2.59 -6.24 8.20
CA GLU A 306 -1.52 -5.32 7.81
C GLU A 306 -1.98 -3.87 7.92
N ARG A 307 -3.10 -3.53 7.27
CA ARG A 307 -3.70 -2.18 7.32
C ARG A 307 -4.07 -1.75 8.74
N ALA A 308 -4.60 -2.66 9.54
CA ALA A 308 -4.97 -2.37 10.93
C ALA A 308 -3.74 -2.04 11.80
N VAL A 309 -2.63 -2.78 11.62
CA VAL A 309 -1.38 -2.56 12.36
C VAL A 309 -0.73 -1.25 11.94
N ILE A 310 -0.67 -0.93 10.63
CA ILE A 310 -0.20 0.37 10.13
C ILE A 310 -0.97 1.52 10.79
N ALA A 311 -2.30 1.45 10.76
CA ALA A 311 -3.15 2.47 11.36
C ALA A 311 -2.94 2.60 12.88
N ARG A 312 -2.66 1.49 13.58
CA ARG A 312 -2.38 1.50 15.02
C ARG A 312 -1.03 2.14 15.34
N ILE A 313 0.02 1.83 14.57
CA ILE A 313 1.35 2.46 14.72
C ILE A 313 1.25 3.96 14.46
N ALA A 314 0.54 4.37 13.41
CA ALA A 314 0.33 5.79 13.08
C ALA A 314 -0.35 6.55 14.23
N ARG A 315 -1.42 5.98 14.82
CA ARG A 315 -2.11 6.58 15.97
C ARG A 315 -1.20 6.69 17.20
N ALA A 316 -0.43 5.65 17.51
CA ALA A 316 0.52 5.68 18.62
C ALA A 316 1.59 6.77 18.42
N GLY A 317 2.11 6.92 17.20
CA GLY A 317 3.06 7.97 16.85
C GLY A 317 2.46 9.37 16.99
N GLN A 318 1.22 9.58 16.55
CA GLN A 318 0.50 10.85 16.72
C GLN A 318 0.33 11.21 18.19
N MET A 319 -0.12 10.26 19.04
CA MET A 319 -0.29 10.50 20.47
C MET A 319 1.03 10.90 21.16
N LEU A 320 2.11 10.23 20.80
CA LEU A 320 3.44 10.50 21.36
C LEU A 320 3.98 11.87 20.94
N ASN A 321 3.81 12.24 19.66
CA ASN A 321 4.17 13.57 19.17
C ASN A 321 3.40 14.67 19.91
N THR A 322 2.08 14.54 20.05
CA THR A 322 1.26 15.51 20.79
C THR A 322 1.72 15.64 22.24
N ARG A 323 2.09 14.53 22.89
CA ARG A 323 2.60 14.54 24.27
C ARG A 323 3.94 15.29 24.37
N ILE A 324 4.88 15.01 23.47
CA ILE A 324 6.19 15.69 23.41
C ILE A 324 5.99 17.20 23.20
N GLU A 325 5.09 17.59 22.30
CA GLU A 325 4.76 19.00 22.05
C GLU A 325 4.22 19.69 23.31
N LEU A 326 3.27 19.07 24.01
CA LEU A 326 2.70 19.61 25.25
C LEU A 326 3.76 19.77 26.35
N VAL A 327 4.63 18.78 26.54
CA VAL A 327 5.71 18.87 27.55
C VAL A 327 6.71 19.97 27.18
N THR A 328 7.06 20.08 25.89
CA THR A 328 7.97 21.14 25.42
C THR A 328 7.35 22.52 25.60
N GLN A 329 6.05 22.68 25.32
CA GLN A 329 5.32 23.92 25.56
C GLN A 329 5.29 24.29 27.05
N ALA A 330 5.07 23.31 27.94
CA ALA A 330 5.10 23.54 29.39
C ALA A 330 6.48 24.01 29.87
N ILE A 331 7.56 23.40 29.38
CA ILE A 331 8.95 23.82 29.70
C ILE A 331 9.20 25.26 29.22
N ASN A 332 8.79 25.59 28.00
CA ASN A 332 8.96 26.94 27.45
C ASN A 332 8.18 27.98 28.27
N ALA A 333 6.95 27.66 28.68
CA ALA A 333 6.13 28.53 29.50
C ALA A 333 6.77 28.80 30.87
N ASP A 334 7.28 27.76 31.55
CA ASP A 334 7.96 27.93 32.84
C ASP A 334 9.26 28.74 32.71
N LEU A 335 10.02 28.52 31.62
CA LEU A 335 11.23 29.28 31.33
C LEU A 335 10.92 30.78 31.16
N LEU A 336 9.89 31.13 30.37
CA LEU A 336 9.42 32.51 30.20
C LEU A 336 8.94 33.11 31.53
N GLN A 337 8.23 32.34 32.35
CA GLN A 337 7.80 32.81 33.67
C GLN A 337 8.99 33.05 34.61
N SER A 338 10.04 32.22 34.55
CA SER A 338 11.28 32.41 35.30
C SER A 338 12.06 33.65 34.85
N MET A 339 12.05 33.94 33.54
CA MET A 339 12.67 35.15 32.98
C MET A 339 11.92 36.39 33.43
N ASN A 340 10.59 36.40 33.31
CA ASN A 340 9.78 37.56 33.72
C ASN A 340 9.96 37.87 35.21
N ARG A 341 10.00 36.84 36.08
CA ARG A 341 10.32 37.00 37.51
C ARG A 341 11.69 37.65 37.73
N ARG A 342 12.72 37.21 37.00
CA ARG A 342 14.07 37.79 37.08
C ARG A 342 14.11 39.23 36.58
N THR A 343 13.47 39.54 35.46
CA THR A 343 13.38 40.90 34.91
C THR A 343 12.67 41.83 35.89
N LEU A 344 11.55 41.41 36.49
CA LEU A 344 10.85 42.20 37.50
C LEU A 344 11.70 42.45 38.75
N ALA A 345 12.47 41.45 39.20
CA ALA A 345 13.40 41.63 40.32
C ALA A 345 14.52 42.63 39.98
N GLN A 346 15.07 42.56 38.76
CA GLN A 346 16.06 43.52 38.26
C GLN A 346 15.49 44.94 38.17
N LEU A 347 14.26 45.09 37.67
CA LEU A 347 13.57 46.39 37.62
C LEU A 347 13.39 46.99 39.01
N ARG A 348 12.98 46.19 40.00
CA ARG A 348 12.83 46.66 41.40
C ARG A 348 14.17 47.10 42.00
N LEU A 349 15.24 46.35 41.75
CA LEU A 349 16.60 46.71 42.18
C LEU A 349 17.06 48.02 41.52
N GLN A 350 16.82 48.19 40.23
CA GLN A 350 17.16 49.42 39.52
C GLN A 350 16.37 50.62 40.07
N GLN A 351 15.07 50.46 40.30
CA GLN A 351 14.24 51.51 40.92
C GLN A 351 14.69 51.87 42.34
N THR A 352 15.21 50.91 43.12
CA THR A 352 15.76 51.19 44.45
C THR A 352 17.08 51.97 44.37
N VAL A 353 17.97 51.63 43.42
CA VAL A 353 19.21 52.40 43.17
C VAL A 353 18.90 53.80 42.65
N GLU A 354 17.90 53.95 41.80
CA GLU A 354 17.42 55.26 41.34
C GLU A 354 16.89 56.11 42.51
N GLY A 355 16.15 55.53 43.45
CA GLY A 355 15.71 56.22 44.65
C GLY A 355 16.89 56.78 45.47
N LEU A 356 17.97 56.01 45.60
CA LEU A 356 19.21 56.45 46.27
C LEU A 356 19.92 57.57 45.49
N SER A 357 19.86 57.56 44.15
CA SER A 357 20.44 58.61 43.31
C SER A 357 19.82 59.99 43.55
N VAL A 358 18.51 60.05 43.87
CA VAL A 358 17.82 61.30 44.23
C VAL A 358 18.49 61.94 45.46
N ALA A 359 18.81 61.14 46.47
CA ALA A 359 19.46 61.62 47.68
C ALA A 359 20.89 62.14 47.38
N ALA A 360 21.68 61.36 46.62
CA ALA A 360 23.03 61.75 46.23
C ALA A 360 23.06 63.04 45.39
N ILE A 361 22.23 63.12 44.33
CA ILE A 361 22.14 64.29 43.45
C ILE A 361 21.66 65.51 44.22
N SER A 362 20.66 65.37 45.10
CA SER A 362 20.15 66.48 45.91
C SER A 362 21.23 67.03 46.85
N TYR A 363 22.03 66.16 47.46
CA TYR A 363 23.15 66.58 48.31
C TYR A 363 24.23 67.34 47.53
N TYR A 364 24.63 66.84 46.36
CA TYR A 364 25.62 67.53 45.51
C TYR A 364 25.09 68.87 44.99
N ALA A 365 23.83 68.92 44.52
CA ALA A 365 23.20 70.15 44.03
C ALA A 365 23.07 71.20 45.13
N PHE A 366 22.63 70.79 46.33
CA PHE A 366 22.55 71.67 47.50
C PHE A 366 23.93 72.22 47.87
N SER A 367 24.93 71.35 47.96
CA SER A 367 26.31 71.74 48.30
C SER A 367 26.85 72.77 47.29
N LEU A 368 26.62 72.56 45.99
CA LEU A 368 27.06 73.47 44.93
C LEU A 368 26.39 74.85 45.00
N LEU A 369 25.11 74.92 45.34
CA LEU A 369 24.35 76.17 45.44
C LEU A 369 24.64 76.96 46.73
N VAL A 370 25.04 76.29 47.81
CA VAL A 370 25.40 76.94 49.08
C VAL A 370 26.73 77.70 48.98
N TYR A 371 27.69 77.24 48.16
CA TYR A 371 28.97 77.94 47.97
C TYR A 371 28.84 79.40 47.49
N PRO A 372 28.09 79.71 46.42
CA PRO A 372 27.89 81.08 45.99
C PRO A 372 27.06 81.91 47.00
N LEU A 373 26.12 81.29 47.75
CA LEU A 373 25.39 81.96 48.83
C LEU A 373 26.32 82.45 49.95
N LYS A 374 27.31 81.63 50.34
CA LYS A 374 28.36 82.04 51.27
C LYS A 374 29.24 83.17 50.72
N GLY A 375 29.49 83.18 49.40
CA GLY A 375 30.17 84.30 48.74
C GLY A 375 29.34 85.59 48.77
N LEU A 376 28.04 85.48 48.55
CA LEU A 376 27.12 86.62 48.48
C LEU A 376 26.90 87.29 49.85
N SER A 377 26.97 86.53 50.96
CA SER A 377 26.90 87.11 52.31
C SER A 377 28.06 88.05 52.66
N HIS A 378 29.16 88.00 51.92
CA HIS A 378 30.24 88.99 52.07
C HIS A 378 29.97 90.31 51.33
N LEU A 379 29.01 90.33 50.39
CA LEU A 379 28.66 91.49 49.57
C LEU A 379 27.42 92.25 50.08
N TRP A 380 26.54 91.60 50.86
CA TRP A 380 25.30 92.21 51.35
C TRP A 380 25.16 92.09 52.89
N PRO A 381 25.41 93.16 53.66
CA PRO A 381 25.27 93.14 55.13
C PRO A 381 23.79 93.07 55.50
N GLY A 382 23.34 91.92 56.00
CA GLY A 382 21.95 91.65 56.39
C GLY A 382 21.37 90.33 55.86
N PHE A 383 22.11 89.61 55.02
CA PHE A 383 21.68 88.33 54.46
C PHE A 383 22.03 87.14 55.38
N ASP A 384 21.02 86.50 55.97
CA ASP A 384 21.20 85.30 56.81
C ASP A 384 21.32 84.04 55.93
N VAL A 385 22.57 83.59 55.76
CA VAL A 385 22.91 82.37 55.01
C VAL A 385 22.28 81.12 55.63
N ALA A 386 22.09 81.07 56.95
CA ALA A 386 21.51 79.90 57.62
C ALA A 386 20.02 79.77 57.27
N LEU A 387 19.27 80.88 57.32
CA LEU A 387 17.86 80.91 56.91
C LEU A 387 17.71 80.60 55.41
N ALA A 388 18.55 81.19 54.56
CA ALA A 388 18.53 80.93 53.12
C ALA A 388 18.85 79.46 52.79
N SER A 389 19.83 78.87 53.48
CA SER A 389 20.19 77.45 53.30
C SER A 389 19.09 76.51 53.80
N ALA A 390 18.41 76.86 54.90
CA ALA A 390 17.30 76.08 55.45
C ALA A 390 16.09 76.05 54.50
N VAL A 391 15.82 77.14 53.78
CA VAL A 391 14.77 77.20 52.74
C VAL A 391 15.23 76.51 51.45
N LEU A 392 16.51 76.62 51.09
CA LEU A 392 17.05 76.05 49.85
C LEU A 392 17.05 74.51 49.86
N ALA A 393 17.36 73.88 50.99
CA ALA A 393 17.43 72.42 51.10
C ALA A 393 16.15 71.70 50.63
N PRO A 394 14.94 72.00 51.16
CA PRO A 394 13.70 71.36 50.71
C PRO A 394 13.34 71.72 49.27
N VAL A 395 13.67 72.94 48.80
CA VAL A 395 13.43 73.36 47.42
C VAL A 395 14.28 72.55 46.44
N VAL A 396 15.57 72.34 46.73
CA VAL A 396 16.47 71.54 45.89
C VAL A 396 16.00 70.09 45.84
N VAL A 397 15.66 69.48 46.98
CA VAL A 397 15.14 68.11 47.02
C VAL A 397 13.85 67.98 46.21
N ALA A 398 12.91 68.92 46.36
CA ALA A 398 11.66 68.92 45.62
C ALA A 398 11.88 69.09 44.11
N LEU A 399 12.78 70.00 43.69
CA LEU A 399 13.12 70.21 42.29
C LEU A 399 13.79 69.00 41.66
N VAL A 400 14.77 68.38 42.33
CA VAL A 400 15.45 67.17 41.85
C VAL A 400 14.46 66.01 41.75
N TRP A 401 13.60 65.83 42.75
CA TRP A 401 12.55 64.81 42.71
C TRP A 401 11.56 65.04 41.58
N LEU A 402 11.08 66.28 41.39
CA LEU A 402 10.17 66.64 40.29
C LEU A 402 10.82 66.48 38.92
N ALA A 403 12.08 66.88 38.76
CA ALA A 403 12.83 66.73 37.51
C ALA A 403 13.00 65.25 37.13
N LEU A 404 13.44 64.41 38.07
CA LEU A 404 13.57 62.96 37.86
C LEU A 404 12.20 62.28 37.68
N ALA A 405 11.16 62.71 38.41
CA ALA A 405 9.79 62.24 38.19
C ALA A 405 9.26 62.61 36.79
N ARG A 406 9.59 63.79 36.28
CA ARG A 406 9.16 64.26 34.96
C ARG A 406 9.90 63.56 33.83
N ILE A 407 11.20 63.30 34.00
CA ILE A 407 12.01 62.49 33.07
C ILE A 407 11.46 61.04 33.03
N ARG A 408 11.15 60.45 34.20
CA ARG A 408 10.52 59.12 34.28
C ARG A 408 9.19 59.04 33.55
N ARG A 409 8.30 60.02 33.73
CA ARG A 409 7.02 60.05 33.00
C ARG A 409 7.23 60.09 31.48
N ARG A 410 8.23 60.83 31.00
CA ARG A 410 8.53 60.89 29.56
C ARG A 410 9.16 59.62 29.00
N LEU A 411 9.95 58.89 29.79
CA LEU A 411 10.54 57.61 29.38
C LEU A 411 9.54 56.44 29.44
N HIS A 412 8.54 56.50 30.32
CA HIS A 412 7.46 55.51 30.37
C HIS A 412 6.34 55.75 29.34
N ASP A 413 6.23 56.96 28.79
CA ASP A 413 5.25 57.32 27.75
C ASP A 413 5.77 57.12 26.30
N GLU A 414 6.99 56.59 26.09
CA GLU A 414 7.34 56.03 24.78
C GLU A 414 6.80 54.60 24.68
N PRO A 415 5.77 54.34 23.83
CA PRO A 415 5.36 52.98 23.55
C PRO A 415 6.46 52.35 22.71
N GLY A 416 7.11 51.33 23.27
CA GLY A 416 7.86 50.36 22.49
C GLY A 416 6.89 49.62 21.57
N GLU A 417 6.66 50.17 20.38
CA GLU A 417 5.92 49.54 19.31
C GLU A 417 6.69 49.75 18.00
N ARG A 418 7.51 48.75 17.64
CA ARG A 418 7.61 48.10 16.32
C ARG A 418 8.86 47.21 16.25
N ALA A 419 8.67 45.94 16.60
CA ALA A 419 9.22 44.78 15.89
C ALA A 419 8.40 43.54 16.28
#